data_AF-A0A2V8L1Y4-F1
#
_entry.id   AF-A0A2V8L1Y4-F1
#
_cell.length_a   1.000
_cell.length_b   1.000
_cell.length_c   1.000
_cell.angle_alpha   90.00
_cell.angle_beta   90.00
_cell.angle_gamma   90.00
#
_symmetry.space_group_name_H-M   'P 1'
#
loop_
_entity.id
_entity.type
_entity.pdbx_description
1 polymer ?
#
loop_
_entity_poly.entity_id
_entity_poly.type
_entity_poly.pdbx_seq_one_letter_code
_entity_poly.pdbx_strand_id
1 'polypeptide(L)' 'MKTERLYYNDPYLLEFDANVLDAKPVGDRIGVVLDRTAFYPTSGGQPNDLGTI' A
#
# COMPACT_ATOMS: atom_id res chain seq x y z
N MET A 1 11.84 9.99 -3.82
CA MET A 1 10.73 9.56 -4.69
C MET A 1 9.46 9.41 -3.86
N LYS A 2 8.29 9.57 -4.46
CA LYS A 2 6.98 9.40 -3.80
C LYS A 2 6.36 8.10 -4.30
N THR A 3 5.78 7.30 -3.41
CA THR A 3 5.02 6.09 -3.78
C THR A 3 3.84 6.47 -4.67
N GLU A 4 3.68 5.76 -5.79
CA GLU A 4 2.53 5.88 -6.68
C GLU A 4 1.29 5.24 -6.04
N ARG A 5 0.15 5.93 -6.13
CA ARG A 5 -1.11 5.53 -5.48
C ARG A 5 -2.07 5.04 -6.55
N LEU A 6 -2.06 3.74 -6.83
CA LEU A 6 -2.84 3.12 -7.91
C LEU A 6 -4.35 3.27 -7.70
N TYR A 7 -4.80 3.25 -6.44
CA TYR A 7 -6.21 3.38 -6.04
C TYR A 7 -6.89 4.69 -6.46
N TYR A 8 -6.14 5.74 -6.82
CA TYR A 8 -6.74 6.96 -7.39
C TYR A 8 -7.06 6.84 -8.88
N ASN A 9 -6.37 5.95 -9.59
CA ASN A 9 -6.50 5.79 -11.04
C ASN A 9 -7.47 4.66 -11.37
N ASP A 10 -7.36 3.53 -10.65
CA ASP A 10 -8.23 2.38 -10.80
C ASP A 10 -8.67 1.86 -9.42
N PRO A 11 -9.86 2.24 -8.93
CA PRO A 11 -10.35 1.80 -7.63
C PRO A 11 -10.80 0.34 -7.60
N TYR A 12 -10.85 -0.36 -8.74
CA TYR A 12 -11.23 -1.77 -8.82
C TYR A 12 -10.02 -2.72 -8.95
N LEU A 13 -8.80 -2.18 -8.97
CA LEU A 13 -7.57 -2.96 -9.07
C LEU A 13 -7.28 -3.70 -7.77
N LEU A 14 -7.42 -5.03 -7.78
CA LEU A 14 -7.22 -5.89 -6.61
C LEU A 14 -5.84 -6.57 -6.56
N GLU A 15 -5.17 -6.72 -7.70
CA GLU A 15 -3.87 -7.38 -7.83
C GLU A 15 -2.91 -6.49 -8.63
N PHE A 16 -1.67 -6.33 -8.15
CA PHE A 16 -0.66 -5.49 -8.79
C PHE A 16 0.76 -5.94 -8.41
N ASP A 17 1.72 -5.72 -9.31
CA ASP A 17 3.14 -5.91 -9.02
C ASP A 17 3.74 -4.64 -8.39
N ALA A 18 4.65 -4.76 -7.43
CA ALA A 18 5.39 -3.63 -6.88
C ALA A 18 6.78 -4.05 -6.38
N ASN A 19 7.70 -3.09 -6.30
CA ASN A 19 9.02 -3.31 -5.70
C ASN A 19 9.01 -2.84 -4.24
N VAL A 20 9.64 -3.62 -3.36
CA VAL A 20 9.94 -3.19 -1.99
C VAL A 20 11.12 -2.23 -2.03
N LEU A 21 10.88 -0.99 -1.64
CA LEU A 21 11.89 0.07 -1.53
C LEU A 21 12.60 0.08 -0.17
N ASP A 22 11.89 -0.32 0.88
CA ASP A 22 12.41 -0.38 2.26
C ASP A 22 11.63 -1.42 3.07
N ALA A 23 12.28 -2.02 4.07
CA ALA A 23 11.67 -2.95 5.00
C ALA A 23 12.25 -2.72 6.40
N LYS A 24 11.38 -2.48 7.38
CA LYS A 24 11.78 -2.13 8.74
C LYS A 24 10.86 -2.69 9.81
N PRO A 25 11.35 -2.96 11.03
CA PRO A 25 10.48 -3.35 12.14
C PRO A 25 9.43 -2.27 12.46
N VAL A 26 8.19 -2.69 12.71
CA VAL A 26 7.07 -1.88 13.18
C VAL A 26 6.34 -2.68 14.27
N GLY A 27 6.71 -2.43 15.52
CA GLY A 27 6.31 -3.30 16.63
C GLY A 27 6.83 -4.73 16.43
N ASP A 28 5.95 -5.71 16.57
CA ASP A 28 6.28 -7.14 16.36
C ASP A 28 6.16 -7.60 14.90
N ARG A 29 6.02 -6.66 13.96
CA ARG A 29 5.84 -6.95 12.52
C ARG A 29 6.90 -6.24 11.68
N ILE A 30 6.99 -6.63 10.41
CA ILE A 30 7.78 -5.91 9.40
C ILE A 30 6.84 -4.99 8.62
N GLY A 31 7.15 -3.71 8.59
CA GLY A 31 6.55 -2.74 7.68
C GLY A 31 7.40 -2.59 6.42
N VAL A 32 6.75 -2.58 5.25
CA VAL A 32 7.41 -2.38 3.96
C VAL A 32 6.97 -1.07 3.32
N VAL A 33 7.86 -0.47 2.55
CA VAL A 33 7.56 0.67 1.67
C VAL A 33 7.60 0.18 0.23
N LEU A 34 6.52 0.37 -0.51
CA LEU A 34 6.43 0.00 -1.93
C LEU A 34 6.64 1.22 -2.83
N ASP A 35 7.11 0.99 -4.06
CA ASP A 35 7.17 2.02 -5.10
C ASP A 35 5.78 2.43 -5.61
N ARG A 36 4.83 1.48 -5.62
CA ARG A 36 3.42 1.71 -5.93
C ARG A 36 2.49 0.81 -5.10
N THR A 37 1.25 1.24 -4.89
CA THR A 37 0.28 0.46 -4.10
C THR A 37 -1.16 0.71 -4.51
N ALA A 38 -1.98 -0.35 -4.54
CA ALA A 38 -3.43 -0.29 -4.60
C ALA A 38 -4.11 -0.30 -3.21
N PHE A 39 -3.38 -0.58 -2.13
CA PHE A 39 -3.94 -0.51 -0.77
C PHE A 39 -4.26 0.94 -0.39
N TYR A 40 -5.54 1.24 -0.19
CA TYR A 40 -5.99 2.53 0.31
C TYR A 40 -5.67 2.70 1.80
N PRO A 41 -5.06 3.83 2.23
CA PRO A 41 -4.85 4.13 3.63
C PRO A 41 -6.13 4.71 4.26
N THR A 42 -6.30 4.58 5.58
CA THR A 42 -7.41 5.23 6.28
C THR A 42 -7.41 6.75 6.03
N SER A 43 -8.47 7.26 5.41
CA SER A 43 -8.63 8.68 5.11
C SER A 43 -10.09 9.02 4.77
N GLY A 44 -10.51 10.27 4.99
CA GLY A 44 -11.88 10.72 4.67
C GLY A 44 -13.00 10.02 5.46
N GLY A 45 -12.67 9.39 6.60
CA GLY A 45 -13.62 8.55 7.36
C GLY A 45 -13.78 7.12 6.82
N GLN A 46 -13.11 6.78 5.72
CA GLN A 46 -13.10 5.44 5.16
C GLN A 46 -11.97 4.60 5.80
N PRO A 47 -12.25 3.35 6.21
CA PRO A 47 -11.24 2.41 6.69
C PRO A 47 -10.18 2.08 5.62
N ASN A 48 -9.00 1.64 6.07
CA ASN A 48 -7.97 1.13 5.17
C ASN A 48 -8.34 -0.24 4.57
N ASP A 49 -7.70 -0.56 3.46
CA ASP A 49 -7.75 -1.90 2.86
C ASP A 49 -6.87 -2.90 3.61
N LEU A 50 -7.19 -4.19 3.45
CA LEU A 50 -6.45 -5.33 3.98
C LEU A 50 -6.25 -6.36 2.86
N GLY A 51 -5.16 -7.13 2.93
CA GLY A 51 -4.82 -8.14 1.92
C GLY A 51 -3.47 -8.79 2.20
N THR A 52 -2.77 -9.21 1.13
CA THR A 52 -1.49 -9.93 1.22
C THR A 52 -0.45 -9.30 0.30
N ILE A 53 0.81 -9.36 0.73
CA ILE A 53 2.02 -8.91 0.04
C ILE A 53 3.03 -10.04 0.11
#